data_AF-A0A2C8Y691-F1
#
_entry.id   AF-A0A2C8Y691-F1
#
_cell.length_a   1.000
_cell.length_b   1.000
_cell.length_c   1.000
_cell.angle_alpha   90.00
_cell.angle_beta   90.00
_cell.angle_gamma   90.00
#
_symmetry.space_group_name_H-M   'P 1'
#
loop_
_entity.id
_entity.type
_entity.pdbx_description
1 polymer ?
#
loop_
_entity_poly.entity_id
_entity_poly.type
_entity_poly.pdbx_seq_one_letter_code
_entity_poly.pdbx_strand_id
1 'polypeptide(L)' 'MIPAEPDTSALELRIISKGVSVEEIAAVTAVITASLDELASTMATDAAAPASAWQRSQRSVRSTLVSGAGNWRNFSG' A
#
# COMPACT_ATOMS: atom_id res chain seq x y z
N MET A 1 19.61 -15.12 30.44
CA MET A 1 18.89 -15.95 29.46
C MET A 1 17.60 -15.22 29.11
N ILE A 2 17.59 -14.50 27.99
CA ILE A 2 16.37 -13.82 27.50
C ILE A 2 15.54 -14.90 26.78
N PRO A 3 14.23 -15.07 27.07
CA PRO A 3 13.40 -15.99 26.30
C PRO A 3 13.29 -15.46 24.87
N ALA A 4 13.47 -16.35 23.88
CA ALA A 4 13.25 -15.99 22.48
C ALA A 4 11.81 -15.47 22.32
N GLU A 5 11.65 -14.26 21.79
CA GLU A 5 10.33 -13.79 21.35
C GLU A 5 9.78 -14.79 20.34
N PRO A 6 8.48 -15.13 20.39
CA PRO A 6 7.89 -15.97 19.36
C PRO A 6 8.15 -15.32 18.01
N ASP A 7 8.65 -16.10 17.05
CA ASP A 7 8.92 -15.64 15.71
C ASP A 7 7.58 -15.34 15.02
N THR A 8 7.06 -14.12 15.22
CA THR A 8 5.76 -13.67 14.68
C THR A 8 5.80 -13.50 13.16
N SER A 9 6.93 -13.80 12.52
CA SER A 9 7.08 -13.86 11.06
C SER A 9 6.55 -15.17 10.45
N ALA A 10 6.24 -16.18 11.27
CA ALA A 10 5.66 -17.42 10.79
C ALA A 10 4.23 -17.19 10.24
N LEU A 11 4.05 -17.41 8.94
CA LEU A 11 2.78 -17.27 8.24
C LEU A 11 1.75 -18.29 8.79
N GLU A 12 0.73 -17.81 9.48
CA GLU A 12 -0.35 -18.67 10.01
C GLU A 12 -1.40 -18.95 8.92
N LEU A 13 -1.35 -20.15 8.32
CA LEU A 13 -2.30 -20.60 7.30
C LEU A 13 -3.22 -21.70 7.83
N ARG A 14 -4.54 -21.54 7.61
CA ARG A 14 -5.55 -22.57 7.92
C ARG A 14 -6.23 -23.06 6.65
N ILE A 15 -6.11 -24.36 6.38
CA ILE A 15 -6.69 -25.00 5.20
C ILE A 15 -8.01 -25.67 5.59
N ILE A 16 -9.11 -25.18 5.01
CA ILE A 16 -10.47 -25.68 5.30
C ILE A 16 -10.91 -26.75 4.29
N SER A 17 -10.21 -26.84 3.15
CA SER A 17 -10.51 -27.81 2.09
C SER A 17 -10.22 -29.25 2.54
N LYS A 18 -11.02 -30.20 2.04
CA LYS A 18 -10.85 -31.63 2.32
C LYS A 18 -9.98 -32.27 1.23
N GLY A 19 -9.21 -33.29 1.61
CA GLY A 19 -8.46 -34.12 0.65
C GLY A 19 -7.24 -33.44 0.03
N VAL A 20 -6.73 -32.36 0.63
CA VAL A 20 -5.51 -31.68 0.16
C VAL A 20 -4.28 -32.51 0.54
N SER A 21 -3.42 -32.75 -0.43
CA SER A 21 -2.15 -33.45 -0.24
C SER A 21 -1.07 -32.53 0.36
N VAL A 22 -0.05 -33.12 0.98
CA VAL A 22 1.08 -32.36 1.56
C VAL A 22 1.80 -31.52 0.49
N GLU A 23 1.88 -32.04 -0.73
CA GLU A 23 2.50 -31.34 -1.87
C GLU A 23 1.71 -30.09 -2.26
N GLU A 24 0.38 -30.18 -2.31
CA GLU A 24 -0.48 -29.02 -2.60
C GLU A 24 -0.41 -27.97 -1.48
N ILE A 25 -0.33 -28.40 -0.21
CA ILE A 25 -0.12 -27.49 0.93
C ILE A 25 1.21 -26.75 0.77
N ALA A 26 2.28 -27.47 0.43
CA ALA A 26 3.60 -26.88 0.22
C ALA A 26 3.59 -25.90 -0.96
N ALA A 27 2.96 -26.27 -2.07
CA ALA A 27 2.84 -25.42 -3.25
C ALA A 27 2.08 -24.12 -2.94
N VAL A 28 0.92 -24.19 -2.29
CA VAL A 28 0.13 -23.01 -1.92
C VAL A 28 0.90 -22.13 -0.94
N THR A 29 1.56 -22.72 0.05
CA THR A 29 2.35 -21.97 1.02
C THR A 29 3.49 -21.22 0.31
N ALA A 30 4.23 -21.90 -0.58
CA ALA A 30 5.32 -21.29 -1.34
C ALA A 30 4.86 -20.13 -2.23
N VAL A 31 3.70 -20.28 -2.88
CA VAL A 31 3.12 -19.22 -3.71
C VAL A 31 2.74 -18.01 -2.86
N ILE A 32 2.03 -18.22 -1.75
CA ILE A 32 1.61 -17.12 -0.88
C ILE A 32 2.82 -16.40 -0.28
N THR A 33 3.84 -17.14 0.19
CA THR A 33 5.07 -16.52 0.73
C THR A 33 5.79 -15.70 -0.35
N ALA A 34 5.93 -16.24 -1.57
CA ALA A 34 6.60 -15.53 -2.66
C ALA A 34 5.83 -14.25 -3.06
N SER A 35 4.50 -14.30 -3.10
CA SER A 35 3.68 -13.12 -3.39
C SER A 35 3.77 -12.06 -2.30
N LEU A 36 3.86 -12.46 -1.03
CA LEU A 36 4.05 -11.52 0.07
C LEU A 36 5.43 -10.86 0.03
N ASP A 37 6.48 -11.61 -0.29
CA ASP A 37 7.84 -11.07 -0.45
C ASP A 37 7.93 -10.08 -1.61
N GLU A 38 7.24 -10.36 -2.73
CA GLU A 38 7.14 -9.45 -3.87
C GLU A 38 6.43 -8.14 -3.45
N LEU A 39 5.27 -8.25 -2.80
CA LEU A 39 4.53 -7.09 -2.31
C LEU A 39 5.36 -6.24 -1.34
N ALA A 40 6.04 -6.87 -0.39
CA ALA A 40 6.91 -6.18 0.56
C ALA A 40 8.05 -5.45 -0.17
N SER A 41 8.65 -6.07 -1.19
CA SER A 41 9.72 -5.48 -2.00
C SER A 41 9.23 -4.29 -2.82
N THR A 42 8.04 -4.36 -3.42
CA THR A 42 7.43 -3.23 -4.14
C THR A 42 7.17 -2.07 -3.19
N MET A 43 6.56 -2.33 -2.03
CA MET A 43 6.27 -1.29 -1.03
C MET A 43 7.56 -0.62 -0.53
N ALA A 44 8.62 -1.41 -0.29
CA ALA A 44 9.92 -0.86 0.10
C ALA A 44 10.53 0.01 -1.00
N THR A 45 10.39 -0.39 -2.27
CA THR A 45 10.89 0.36 -3.43
C THR A 45 10.15 1.69 -3.59
N ASP A 46 8.82 1.69 -3.48
CA ASP A 46 8.01 2.91 -3.58
C ASP A 46 8.28 3.87 -2.42
N ALA A 47 8.44 3.36 -1.19
CA ALA A 47 8.77 4.17 -0.03
C ALA A 47 10.17 4.80 -0.14
N ALA A 48 11.13 4.11 -0.76
CA ALA A 48 12.48 4.59 -0.99
C ALA A 48 12.59 5.52 -2.21
N ALA A 49 11.56 5.60 -3.06
CA ALA A 49 11.62 6.40 -4.27
C ALA A 49 11.72 7.90 -3.94
N PRO A 50 12.71 8.62 -4.50
CA PRO A 50 12.80 10.06 -4.31
C PRO A 50 11.59 10.75 -4.94
N ALA A 51 11.13 11.85 -4.32
CA ALA A 51 10.00 12.62 -4.84
C ALA A 51 10.18 12.96 -6.33
N SER A 52 9.20 12.64 -7.17
CA SER A 52 9.26 12.89 -8.61
C SER A 52 9.38 14.38 -8.94
N ALA A 53 9.85 14.71 -10.15
CA ALA A 53 9.93 16.11 -10.60
C ALA A 53 8.55 16.81 -10.59
N TRP A 54 7.48 16.06 -10.85
CA TRP A 54 6.11 16.57 -10.74
C TRP A 54 5.72 16.84 -9.28
N GLN A 55 5.95 15.90 -8.36
CA GLN A 55 5.69 16.13 -6.91
C GLN A 55 6.47 17.34 -6.38
N ARG A 56 7.74 17.51 -6.78
CA ARG A 56 8.56 18.67 -6.36
C ARG A 56 8.05 20.01 -6.89
N SER A 57 7.36 20.01 -8.03
CA SER A 57 6.81 21.22 -8.66
C SER A 57 5.33 21.44 -8.36
N GLN A 58 4.69 20.53 -7.62
CA GLN A 58 3.28 20.60 -7.27
C GLN A 58 3.05 21.80 -6.34
N ARG A 59 2.22 22.76 -6.78
CA ARG A 59 1.83 23.92 -5.97
C ARG A 59 0.62 23.58 -5.10
N SER A 60 0.46 24.31 -3.99
CA SER A 60 -0.71 24.21 -3.12
C SER A 60 -2.00 24.36 -3.92
N VAL A 61 -2.96 23.45 -3.69
CA VAL A 61 -4.30 23.55 -4.26
C VAL A 61 -4.91 24.89 -3.83
N ARG A 62 -5.55 25.59 -4.77
CA ARG A 62 -6.22 26.87 -4.47
C ARG A 62 -7.35 26.62 -3.47
N SER A 63 -7.56 27.57 -2.55
CA SER A 63 -8.70 27.53 -1.64
C SER A 63 -10.03 27.53 -2.40
N THR A 64 -11.07 26.97 -1.79
CA THR A 64 -12.43 27.00 -2.31
C THR A 64 -12.84 28.42 -2.70
N LEU A 65 -13.34 28.60 -3.91
CA LEU A 65 -13.93 29.86 -4.36
C LEU A 65 -15.30 30.02 -3.68
N VAL A 66 -15.45 31.05 -2.83
CA VAL A 66 -16.72 31.36 -2.19
C VAL A 66 -17.56 32.21 -3.14
N SER A 67 -18.65 31.64 -3.67
CA SER A 67 -19.63 32.39 -4.45
C SER A 67 -20.49 33.27 -3.53
N GLY A 68 -20.71 34.54 -3.90
CA GLY A 68 -21.53 35.48 -3.14
C GLY A 68 -21.70 36.83 -3.86
N ALA A 69 -22.76 37.56 -3.53
CA ALA A 69 -23.01 38.90 -4.07
C ALA A 69 -21.82 39.82 -3.74
N GLY A 70 -21.15 40.34 -4.78
CA GLY A 70 -19.94 41.17 -4.66
C GLY A 70 -18.61 40.45 -4.85
N ASN A 71 -18.58 39.11 -4.89
CA ASN A 71 -17.32 38.33 -4.99
C ASN A 71 -17.01 37.80 -6.39
N TRP A 72 -17.93 37.93 -7.34
CA TRP A 72 -17.67 37.62 -8.75
C TRP A 72 -17.26 38.90 -9.46
N ARG A 73 -16.23 38.82 -10.31
CA ARG A 73 -15.86 39.94 -11.18
C ARG A 73 -17.05 40.21 -12.10
N ASN A 74 -17.70 41.36 -11.92
CA ASN A 74 -18.78 41.81 -12.80
C ASN A 74 -18.18 42.13 -14.17
N PHE A 75 -18.73 41.56 -15.25
CA PHE A 75 -18.44 41.99 -16.61
C PHE A 75 -19.50 43.02 -17.00
N SER A 76 -19.32 44.27 -16.60
CA SER A 76 -20.07 45.40 -17.13
C SER A 76 -19.26 46.01 -18.27
N GLY A 77 -19.62 45.65 -19.50
CA GLY A 77 -19.36 46.44 -20.70
C GLY A 77 -20.51 47.40 -20.96
#